data_AF-A0A7Y8WS90-F1
#
_entry.id   AF-A0A7Y8WS90-F1
#
_cell.length_a   1.000
_cell.length_b   1.000
_cell.length_c   1.000
_cell.angle_alpha   90.00
_cell.angle_beta   90.00
_cell.angle_gamma   90.00
#
_symmetry.space_group_name_H-M   'P 1'
#
loop_
_entity.id
_entity.type
_entity.pdbx_description
1 polymer ?
#
loop_
_entity_poly.entity_id
_entity_poly.type
_entity_poly.pdbx_seq_one_letter_code
_entity_poly.pdbx_strand_id
1 'polypeptide(L)'
;MDLEIKQLSNVGTSNPITARLSIQTSELIKLFPLTDKQKEDIFGLLGMEVNERLVTCYKIYSQLQEQLIKVNQTNKDAYFRGNVVRTPAVMDLRNLCENFLYQAKSILRDLLGIFNIFYNKEFSKPQFDLAYKWAKEKFGEQDNLTKILKDDHDTWIRRIVSMRNAIEHPGGYSGHLKINNIMFINKNIPPYFNAPTWQLNSHTESSILPDMAIFIENTLGLCEDILVILLEKLPKDDIPLIIYEIPVEERDVDCPIRFKVSLHPDYLKQLEN
;
A
#
# COMPACT_ATOMS: atom_id res chain seq x y z
N MET A 1 30.64 17.29 -21.55
CA MET A 1 29.19 17.21 -21.25
C MET A 1 29.12 16.09 -20.24
N ASP A 2 28.96 16.46 -18.99
CA ASP A 2 29.30 15.57 -17.89
C ASP A 2 27.99 14.96 -17.37
N LEU A 3 27.94 13.64 -17.39
CA LEU A 3 26.77 12.88 -16.93
C LEU A 3 26.90 12.69 -15.41
N GLU A 4 26.03 13.32 -14.64
CA GLU A 4 25.92 13.11 -13.20
C GLU A 4 24.86 12.03 -12.92
N ILE A 5 25.29 10.91 -12.32
CA ILE A 5 24.40 9.88 -11.81
C ILE A 5 24.35 10.00 -10.28
N LYS A 6 23.18 10.30 -9.73
CA LYS A 6 22.96 10.43 -8.29
C LYS A 6 21.97 9.37 -7.80
N GLN A 7 22.36 8.64 -6.75
CA GLN A 7 21.45 7.74 -6.07
C GLN A 7 20.46 8.54 -5.21
N LEU A 8 19.17 8.45 -5.53
CA LEU A 8 18.10 9.16 -4.81
C LEU A 8 17.38 8.26 -3.79
N SER A 9 17.50 6.94 -3.91
CA SER A 9 16.84 5.96 -3.03
C SER A 9 17.70 4.70 -2.84
N ASN A 10 17.58 4.09 -1.66
CA ASN A 10 18.15 2.78 -1.35
C ASN A 10 17.25 1.62 -1.77
N VAL A 11 16.13 1.90 -2.43
CA VAL A 11 15.15 0.91 -2.90
C VAL A 11 15.11 0.98 -4.42
N GLY A 12 15.47 -0.13 -5.07
CA GLY A 12 15.52 -0.27 -6.53
C GLY A 12 14.32 -1.03 -7.09
N THR A 13 14.38 -1.37 -8.38
CA THR A 13 13.28 -2.05 -9.11
C THR A 13 13.02 -3.47 -8.63
N SER A 14 13.95 -4.12 -7.94
CA SER A 14 13.70 -5.42 -7.30
C SER A 14 12.68 -5.34 -6.16
N ASN A 15 12.41 -4.13 -5.64
CA ASN A 15 11.30 -3.92 -4.73
C ASN A 15 9.96 -3.84 -5.50
N PRO A 16 8.95 -4.65 -5.16
CA PRO A 16 7.66 -4.64 -5.85
C PRO A 16 6.95 -3.29 -5.90
N ILE A 17 7.11 -2.45 -4.87
CA ILE A 17 6.50 -1.11 -4.85
C ILE A 17 7.09 -0.27 -5.99
N THR A 18 8.41 -0.29 -6.15
CA THR A 18 9.10 0.48 -7.19
C THR A 18 8.86 -0.08 -8.59
N ALA A 19 8.93 -1.40 -8.78
CA ALA A 19 8.59 -2.02 -10.06
C ALA A 19 7.16 -1.68 -10.50
N ARG A 20 6.19 -1.86 -9.62
CA ARG A 20 4.76 -1.78 -9.99
C ARG A 20 4.23 -0.36 -10.07
N LEU A 21 4.68 0.55 -9.20
CA LEU A 21 4.20 1.93 -9.24
C LEU A 21 4.99 2.81 -10.19
N SER A 22 6.28 2.54 -10.44
CA SER A 22 7.08 3.35 -11.36
C SER A 22 7.20 2.70 -12.74
N ILE A 23 7.81 1.51 -12.84
CA ILE A 23 8.12 0.89 -14.15
C ILE A 23 6.83 0.48 -14.86
N GLN A 24 6.02 -0.35 -14.23
CA GLN A 24 4.75 -0.80 -14.79
C GLN A 24 3.82 0.38 -15.12
N THR A 25 3.65 1.36 -14.23
CA THR A 25 2.85 2.56 -14.55
C THR A 25 3.36 3.25 -15.82
N SER A 26 4.67 3.47 -15.94
CA SER A 26 5.26 4.11 -17.13
C SER A 26 5.01 3.30 -18.40
N GLU A 27 5.07 1.96 -18.32
CA GLU A 27 4.81 1.08 -19.47
C GLU A 27 3.34 1.04 -19.84
N LEU A 28 2.44 0.91 -18.87
CA LEU A 28 1.00 0.87 -19.09
C LEU A 28 0.53 2.16 -19.78
N ILE A 29 0.80 3.34 -19.20
CA ILE A 29 0.25 4.60 -19.72
C ILE A 29 0.74 4.98 -21.12
N LYS A 30 1.89 4.44 -21.57
CA LYS A 30 2.42 4.69 -22.92
C LYS A 30 1.55 4.10 -24.01
N LEU A 31 0.86 3.00 -23.71
CA LEU A 31 0.11 2.21 -24.69
C LEU A 31 -1.36 2.59 -24.80
N PHE A 32 -1.82 3.55 -23.99
CA PHE A 32 -3.21 4.02 -23.98
C PHE A 32 -3.33 5.44 -24.55
N PRO A 33 -4.52 5.82 -25.07
CA PRO A 33 -4.78 7.11 -25.72
C PRO A 33 -4.91 8.26 -24.71
N LEU A 34 -3.86 8.47 -23.92
CA LEU A 34 -3.71 9.55 -22.95
C LEU A 34 -2.91 10.70 -23.56
N THR A 35 -3.27 11.93 -23.22
CA THR A 35 -2.44 13.10 -23.54
C THR A 35 -1.09 13.04 -22.81
N ASP A 36 -0.06 13.70 -23.33
CA ASP A 36 1.25 13.76 -22.67
C ASP A 36 1.15 14.31 -21.25
N LYS A 37 0.25 15.29 -21.04
CA LYS A 37 0.00 15.85 -19.72
C LYS A 37 -0.61 14.81 -18.76
N GLN A 38 -1.60 14.04 -19.21
CA GLN A 38 -2.17 12.97 -18.38
C GLN A 38 -1.13 11.90 -18.05
N LYS A 39 -0.26 11.53 -18.99
CA LYS A 39 0.82 10.55 -18.74
C LYS A 39 1.80 11.08 -17.69
N GLU A 40 2.22 12.35 -17.83
CA GLU A 40 3.08 13.02 -16.85
C GLU A 40 2.41 13.05 -15.46
N ASP A 41 1.14 13.45 -15.38
CA ASP A 41 0.42 13.57 -14.11
C ASP A 41 0.19 12.21 -13.43
N ILE A 42 -0.13 11.16 -14.20
CA ILE A 42 -0.29 9.80 -13.66
C ILE A 42 1.04 9.27 -13.13
N PHE A 43 2.12 9.47 -13.88
CA PHE A 43 3.44 9.03 -13.45
C PHE A 43 3.96 9.84 -12.26
N GLY A 44 3.72 11.16 -12.24
CA GLY A 44 4.03 12.00 -11.08
C GLY A 44 3.29 11.53 -9.83
N LEU A 45 2.00 11.24 -9.95
CA LEU A 45 1.18 10.78 -8.83
C LEU A 45 1.59 9.37 -8.35
N LEU A 46 1.52 8.36 -9.21
CA LEU A 46 1.74 6.97 -8.80
C LEU A 46 3.23 6.62 -8.71
N GLY A 47 3.99 6.98 -9.75
CA GLY A 47 5.40 6.62 -9.92
C GLY A 47 6.37 7.42 -9.07
N MET A 48 5.98 8.62 -8.60
CA MET A 48 6.79 9.43 -7.69
C MET A 48 6.15 9.59 -6.31
N GLU A 49 5.02 10.30 -6.20
CA GLU A 49 4.47 10.71 -4.90
C GLU A 49 3.99 9.53 -4.04
N VAL A 50 3.08 8.70 -4.58
CA VAL A 50 2.55 7.53 -3.87
C VAL A 50 3.65 6.50 -3.63
N ASN A 51 4.53 6.30 -4.63
CA ASN A 51 5.69 5.42 -4.52
C ASN A 51 6.58 5.78 -3.33
N GLU A 52 7.02 7.03 -3.22
CA GLU A 52 7.93 7.48 -2.16
C GLU A 52 7.32 7.25 -0.76
N ARG A 53 6.03 7.55 -0.61
CA ARG A 53 5.33 7.34 0.66
C ARG A 53 5.16 5.86 0.99
N LEU A 54 4.81 5.04 0.01
CA LEU A 54 4.63 3.60 0.24
C LEU A 54 5.96 2.90 0.51
N VAL A 55 7.04 3.32 -0.14
CA VAL A 55 8.42 2.92 0.19
C VAL A 55 8.78 3.35 1.62
N THR A 56 8.34 4.52 2.07
CA THR A 56 8.54 4.95 3.46
C THR A 56 7.79 4.05 4.45
N CYS A 57 6.54 3.67 4.17
CA CYS A 57 5.81 2.66 4.95
C CYS A 57 6.57 1.33 5.00
N TYR A 58 7.10 0.87 3.86
CA TYR A 58 7.89 -0.36 3.77
C TYR A 58 9.19 -0.29 4.60
N LYS A 59 9.89 0.85 4.60
CA LYS A 59 11.09 1.04 5.44
C LYS A 59 10.75 0.95 6.93
N ILE A 60 9.65 1.58 7.36
CA ILE A 60 9.18 1.51 8.75
C ILE A 60 8.82 0.06 9.14
N TYR A 61 8.08 -0.62 8.27
CA TYR A 61 7.76 -2.05 8.44
C TYR A 61 9.02 -2.91 8.58
N SER A 62 9.98 -2.73 7.66
CA SER A 62 11.24 -3.51 7.64
C SER A 62 12.06 -3.26 8.89
N GLN A 63 12.16 -2.00 9.35
CA GLN A 63 12.83 -1.65 10.59
C GLN A 63 12.18 -2.33 11.81
N LEU A 64 10.84 -2.37 11.88
CA LEU A 64 10.12 -3.06 12.94
C LEU A 64 10.36 -4.57 12.89
N GLN A 65 10.31 -5.15 11.68
CA GLN A 65 10.56 -6.57 11.46
C GLN A 65 11.96 -6.97 11.92
N GLU A 66 13.00 -6.23 11.54
CA GLU A 66 14.38 -6.47 11.96
C GLU A 66 14.55 -6.41 13.48
N GLN A 67 13.92 -5.44 14.15
CA GLN A 67 13.96 -5.35 15.61
C GLN A 67 13.31 -6.58 16.26
N LEU A 68 12.17 -7.04 15.73
CA LEU A 68 11.49 -8.22 16.24
C LEU A 68 12.26 -9.53 15.97
N ILE A 69 12.93 -9.64 14.83
CA ILE A 69 13.84 -10.75 14.53
C ILE A 69 14.98 -10.79 15.55
N LYS A 70 15.60 -9.64 15.86
CA LYS A 70 16.68 -9.55 16.86
C LYS A 70 16.20 -9.97 18.26
N VAL A 71 14.98 -9.58 18.64
CA VAL A 71 14.38 -10.03 19.90
C VAL A 71 14.19 -11.55 19.90
N ASN A 72 13.66 -12.12 18.82
CA ASN A 72 13.43 -13.56 18.71
C ASN A 72 14.72 -14.39 18.67
N GLN A 73 15.82 -13.83 18.16
CA GLN A 73 17.13 -14.47 18.10
C GLN A 73 17.94 -14.35 19.40
N THR A 74 17.55 -13.46 20.30
CA THR A 74 18.25 -13.28 21.59
C THR A 74 18.04 -14.51 22.47
N ASN A 75 19.11 -14.99 23.13
CA ASN A 75 19.01 -16.11 24.06
C ASN A 75 17.98 -15.80 25.17
N LYS A 76 17.01 -16.70 25.35
CA LYS A 76 15.93 -16.59 26.33
C LYS A 76 16.45 -16.41 27.76
N ASP A 77 17.56 -17.05 28.11
CA ASP A 77 18.18 -16.91 29.44
C ASP A 77 18.66 -15.47 29.71
N ALA A 78 18.87 -14.67 28.66
CA ALA A 78 19.21 -13.26 28.81
C ALA A 78 18.04 -12.43 29.37
N TYR A 79 16.80 -12.88 29.14
CA TYR A 79 15.56 -12.25 29.61
C TYR A 79 15.14 -12.72 31.01
N PHE A 80 15.61 -13.88 31.46
CA PHE A 80 15.25 -14.45 32.76
C PHE A 80 16.48 -14.54 33.66
N ARG A 81 16.57 -13.66 34.67
CA ARG A 81 17.65 -13.69 35.66
C ARG A 81 17.07 -13.90 37.05
N GLY A 82 17.13 -15.14 37.54
CA GLY A 82 16.50 -15.53 38.80
C GLY A 82 14.99 -15.29 38.75
N ASN A 83 14.47 -14.49 39.68
CA ASN A 83 13.05 -14.10 39.70
C ASN A 83 12.74 -12.82 38.90
N VAL A 84 13.73 -12.21 38.25
CA VAL A 84 13.57 -10.98 37.46
C VAL A 84 13.36 -11.32 35.99
N VAL A 85 12.28 -10.79 35.40
CA VAL A 85 12.01 -10.83 33.97
C VAL A 85 12.39 -9.50 33.34
N ARG A 86 13.28 -9.52 32.35
CA ARG A 86 13.63 -8.36 31.51
C ARG A 86 12.88 -8.47 30.20
N THR A 87 11.71 -7.85 30.12
CA THR A 87 10.91 -7.83 28.88
C THR A 87 11.66 -7.03 27.81
N PRO A 88 11.92 -7.60 26.62
CA PRO A 88 12.48 -6.83 25.51
C PRO A 88 11.48 -5.76 25.06
N ALA A 89 11.96 -4.77 24.33
CA ALA A 89 11.12 -3.72 23.77
C ALA A 89 11.59 -3.36 22.38
N VAL A 90 10.64 -2.98 21.52
CA VAL A 90 10.94 -2.28 20.27
C VAL A 90 11.19 -0.81 20.61
N MET A 91 12.36 -0.31 20.22
CA MET A 91 12.73 1.09 20.44
C MET A 91 11.87 1.99 19.53
N ASP A 92 11.39 3.11 20.08
CA ASP A 92 10.58 4.11 19.38
C ASP A 92 9.32 3.55 18.68
N LEU A 93 8.78 2.42 19.14
CA LEU A 93 7.62 1.76 18.54
C LEU A 93 6.47 2.74 18.27
N ARG A 94 6.17 3.61 19.23
CA ARG A 94 5.08 4.60 19.10
C ARG A 94 5.32 5.52 17.91
N ASN A 95 6.52 6.08 17.79
CA ASN A 95 6.89 6.96 16.68
C ASN A 95 6.84 6.22 15.33
N LEU A 96 7.31 4.97 15.29
CA LEU A 96 7.22 4.13 14.09
C LEU A 96 5.77 3.95 13.64
N CYS A 97 4.87 3.59 14.56
CA CYS A 97 3.45 3.43 14.27
C CYS A 97 2.78 4.74 13.83
N GLU A 98 3.05 5.84 14.53
CA GLU A 98 2.46 7.14 14.21
C GLU A 98 2.89 7.65 12.83
N ASN A 99 4.17 7.47 12.48
CA ASN A 99 4.71 7.82 11.17
C ASN A 99 4.18 6.91 10.06
N PHE A 100 4.06 5.60 10.31
CA PHE A 100 3.45 4.68 9.37
C PHE A 100 2.02 5.09 9.05
N LEU A 101 1.19 5.31 10.08
CA LEU A 101 -0.21 5.70 9.91
C LEU A 101 -0.38 7.06 9.23
N TYR A 102 0.57 7.98 9.44
CA TYR A 102 0.61 9.26 8.74
C TYR A 102 0.85 9.09 7.24
N GLN A 103 1.87 8.31 6.86
CA GLN A 103 2.19 8.05 5.46
C GLN A 103 1.06 7.26 4.79
N ALA A 104 0.54 6.24 5.48
CA ALA A 104 -0.62 5.45 5.06
C ALA A 104 -1.84 6.31 4.69
N LYS A 105 -2.26 7.21 5.58
CA LYS A 105 -3.39 8.13 5.30
C LYS A 105 -3.07 9.12 4.18
N SER A 106 -1.82 9.55 4.06
CA SER A 106 -1.38 10.46 3.00
C SER A 106 -1.42 9.79 1.63
N ILE A 107 -0.96 8.54 1.51
CA ILE A 107 -1.06 7.75 0.27
C ILE A 107 -2.50 7.67 -0.19
N LEU A 108 -3.43 7.32 0.70
CA LEU A 108 -4.85 7.22 0.38
C LEU A 108 -5.41 8.55 -0.11
N ARG A 109 -5.01 9.67 0.50
CA ARG A 109 -5.44 11.00 0.05
C ARG A 109 -4.90 11.29 -1.35
N ASP A 110 -3.61 11.07 -1.56
CA ASP A 110 -2.94 11.43 -2.80
C ASP A 110 -3.47 10.56 -3.96
N LEU A 111 -3.71 9.26 -3.73
CA LEU A 111 -4.29 8.33 -4.70
C LEU A 111 -5.64 8.81 -5.27
N LEU A 112 -6.49 9.49 -4.48
CA LEU A 112 -7.74 10.05 -4.98
C LEU A 112 -7.52 11.14 -6.05
N GLY A 113 -6.32 11.72 -6.14
CA GLY A 113 -5.92 12.65 -7.19
C GLY A 113 -6.03 12.04 -8.59
N ILE A 114 -5.98 10.72 -8.74
CA ILE A 114 -6.10 10.05 -10.04
C ILE A 114 -7.45 10.33 -10.72
N PHE A 115 -8.51 10.52 -9.94
CA PHE A 115 -9.83 10.86 -10.47
C PHE A 115 -9.88 12.26 -11.06
N ASN A 116 -9.01 13.17 -10.60
CA ASN A 116 -8.88 14.48 -11.22
C ASN A 116 -8.27 14.38 -12.62
N ILE A 117 -7.29 13.49 -12.79
CA ILE A 117 -6.59 13.31 -14.07
C ILE A 117 -7.51 12.68 -15.14
N PHE A 118 -8.30 11.67 -14.76
CA PHE A 118 -9.19 10.98 -15.70
C PHE A 118 -10.54 11.67 -15.90
N TYR A 119 -11.05 12.39 -14.89
CA TYR A 119 -12.43 12.87 -14.89
C TYR A 119 -12.62 14.30 -14.37
N ASN A 120 -11.54 15.04 -14.10
CA ASN A 120 -11.60 16.37 -13.49
C ASN A 120 -12.42 16.39 -12.20
N LYS A 121 -12.34 15.29 -11.43
CA LYS A 121 -13.04 15.11 -10.15
C LYS A 121 -12.06 15.19 -8.99
N GLU A 122 -12.17 16.26 -8.21
CA GLU A 122 -11.36 16.45 -7.01
C GLU A 122 -12.01 15.87 -5.75
N PHE A 123 -11.17 15.32 -4.87
CA PHE A 123 -11.52 14.90 -3.51
C PHE A 123 -10.54 15.54 -2.53
N SER A 124 -11.03 16.44 -1.67
CA SER A 124 -10.19 17.27 -0.80
C SER A 124 -9.59 16.56 0.43
N LYS A 125 -9.98 15.30 0.68
CA LYS A 125 -9.58 14.48 1.84
C LYS A 125 -9.60 13.00 1.42
N PRO A 126 -8.97 12.07 2.19
CA PRO A 126 -9.04 10.62 1.95
C PRO A 126 -10.45 10.05 2.23
N GLN A 127 -11.44 10.49 1.44
CA GLN A 127 -12.85 10.18 1.56
C GLN A 127 -13.22 9.17 0.47
N PHE A 128 -12.73 7.94 0.63
CA PHE A 128 -13.08 6.85 -0.28
C PHE A 128 -14.58 6.53 -0.27
N ASP A 129 -15.30 6.89 0.80
CA ASP A 129 -16.76 6.83 0.83
C ASP A 129 -17.40 7.80 -0.18
N LEU A 130 -16.83 9.01 -0.34
CA LEU A 130 -17.27 9.96 -1.36
C LEU A 130 -16.85 9.52 -2.76
N ALA A 131 -15.65 8.96 -2.91
CA ALA A 131 -15.21 8.39 -4.18
C ALA A 131 -16.14 7.25 -4.63
N TYR A 132 -16.51 6.35 -3.72
CA TYR A 132 -17.50 5.30 -3.95
C TYR A 132 -18.86 5.89 -4.34
N LYS A 133 -19.42 6.85 -3.59
CA LYS A 133 -20.71 7.49 -3.91
C LYS A 133 -20.70 8.09 -5.32
N TRP A 134 -19.63 8.80 -5.64
CA TRP A 134 -19.44 9.39 -6.98
C TRP A 134 -19.33 8.31 -8.07
N ALA A 135 -18.55 7.26 -7.86
CA ALA A 135 -18.39 6.18 -8.83
C ALA A 135 -19.72 5.43 -9.05
N LYS A 136 -20.47 5.18 -7.97
CA LYS A 136 -21.81 4.60 -8.02
C LYS A 136 -22.78 5.45 -8.84
N GLU A 137 -22.80 6.76 -8.64
CA GLU A 137 -23.64 7.68 -9.41
C GLU A 137 -23.23 7.73 -10.90
N LYS A 138 -21.93 7.69 -11.18
CA LYS A 138 -21.39 7.84 -12.55
C LYS A 138 -21.44 6.56 -13.38
N PHE A 139 -21.15 5.40 -12.77
CA PHE A 139 -20.94 4.13 -13.47
C PHE A 139 -21.92 3.03 -13.02
N GLY A 140 -22.61 3.21 -11.90
CA GLY A 140 -23.52 2.22 -11.32
C GLY A 140 -22.85 1.28 -10.31
N GLU A 141 -23.69 0.56 -9.54
CA GLU A 141 -23.26 -0.34 -8.46
C GLU A 141 -22.42 -1.52 -8.95
N GLN A 142 -22.69 -2.00 -10.17
CA GLN A 142 -22.07 -3.20 -10.71
C GLN A 142 -20.72 -2.96 -11.38
N ASP A 143 -20.33 -1.69 -11.54
CA ASP A 143 -19.06 -1.31 -12.13
C ASP A 143 -17.87 -1.73 -11.26
N ASN A 144 -16.79 -2.20 -11.90
CA ASN A 144 -15.60 -2.67 -11.20
C ASN A 144 -14.96 -1.59 -10.32
N LEU A 145 -14.95 -0.33 -10.78
CA LEU A 145 -14.43 0.79 -9.98
C LEU A 145 -15.29 1.03 -8.75
N THR A 146 -16.62 0.98 -8.90
CA THR A 146 -17.54 1.15 -7.77
C THR A 146 -17.35 0.05 -6.73
N LYS A 147 -17.20 -1.20 -7.17
CA LYS A 147 -16.99 -2.37 -6.30
C LYS A 147 -15.69 -2.27 -5.51
N ILE A 148 -14.56 -2.05 -6.18
CA ILE A 148 -13.26 -1.99 -5.48
C ILE A 148 -13.21 -0.83 -4.49
N LEU A 149 -13.75 0.35 -4.85
CA LEU A 149 -13.80 1.49 -3.93
C LEU A 149 -14.66 1.20 -2.70
N LYS A 150 -15.75 0.45 -2.85
CA LYS A 150 -16.60 0.04 -1.74
C LYS A 150 -15.91 -0.99 -0.85
N ASP A 151 -15.44 -2.07 -1.46
CA ASP A 151 -14.89 -3.23 -0.76
C ASP A 151 -13.65 -2.83 0.04
N ASP A 152 -12.72 -2.09 -0.56
CA ASP A 152 -11.52 -1.63 0.14
C ASP A 152 -11.82 -0.57 1.20
N HIS A 153 -12.80 0.32 0.94
CA HIS A 153 -13.28 1.27 1.93
C HIS A 153 -13.76 0.57 3.20
N ASP A 154 -14.67 -0.39 3.02
CA ASP A 154 -15.36 -1.08 4.10
C ASP A 154 -14.42 -2.05 4.85
N THR A 155 -13.47 -2.66 4.13
CA THR A 155 -12.58 -3.73 4.63
C THR A 155 -11.37 -3.20 5.41
N TRP A 156 -10.62 -2.23 4.88
CA TRP A 156 -9.33 -1.85 5.48
C TRP A 156 -9.05 -0.35 5.52
N ILE A 157 -9.45 0.43 4.51
CA ILE A 157 -9.15 1.87 4.44
C ILE A 157 -9.73 2.61 5.64
N ARG A 158 -11.00 2.36 5.96
CA ARG A 158 -11.68 3.00 7.08
C ARG A 158 -10.93 2.78 8.40
N ARG A 159 -10.43 1.56 8.64
CA ARG A 159 -9.68 1.21 9.86
C ARG A 159 -8.41 2.05 9.98
N ILE A 160 -7.62 2.15 8.93
CA ILE A 160 -6.36 2.93 8.91
C ILE A 160 -6.63 4.42 9.13
N VAL A 161 -7.62 4.96 8.42
CA VAL A 161 -8.02 6.37 8.57
C VAL A 161 -8.46 6.64 10.01
N SER A 162 -9.27 5.77 10.61
CA SER A 162 -9.69 5.90 12.00
C SER A 162 -8.53 5.81 12.99
N MET A 163 -7.58 4.89 12.80
CA MET A 163 -6.38 4.78 13.64
C MET A 163 -5.54 6.05 13.58
N ARG A 164 -5.31 6.61 12.38
CA ARG A 164 -4.57 7.87 12.25
C ARG A 164 -5.32 9.06 12.85
N ASN A 165 -6.62 9.16 12.65
CA ASN A 165 -7.43 10.22 13.25
C ASN A 165 -7.41 10.17 14.79
N ALA A 166 -7.39 8.97 15.38
CA ALA A 166 -7.28 8.79 16.83
C ALA A 166 -5.92 9.24 17.41
N ILE A 167 -4.85 9.22 16.60
CA ILE A 167 -3.55 9.82 16.95
C ILE A 167 -3.60 11.34 16.85
N GLU A 168 -4.17 11.88 15.76
CA GLU A 168 -4.24 13.34 15.51
C GLU A 168 -5.16 14.06 16.50
N HIS A 169 -6.24 13.42 16.91
CA HIS A 169 -7.26 13.97 17.79
C HIS A 169 -7.65 12.99 18.91
N PRO A 170 -6.76 12.74 19.90
CA PRO A 170 -7.04 11.81 20.98
C PRO A 170 -8.30 12.19 21.76
N GLY A 171 -9.23 11.26 21.91
CA GLY A 171 -10.49 11.47 22.63
C GLY A 171 -11.57 12.25 21.86
N GLY A 172 -11.29 12.61 20.60
CA GLY A 172 -12.30 13.12 19.68
C GLY A 172 -13.19 12.01 19.08
N TYR A 173 -13.89 12.31 17.99
CA TYR A 173 -14.80 11.37 17.31
C TYR A 173 -14.17 10.04 16.89
N SER A 174 -12.85 9.99 16.71
CA SER A 174 -12.12 8.76 16.33
C SER A 174 -11.60 7.95 17.53
N GLY A 175 -11.73 8.50 18.74
CA GLY A 175 -11.40 7.84 20.00
C GLY A 175 -9.91 7.76 20.31
N HIS A 176 -9.44 6.61 20.81
CA HIS A 176 -8.07 6.42 21.30
C HIS A 176 -7.42 5.19 20.66
N LEU A 177 -6.22 5.39 20.09
CA LEU A 177 -5.36 4.29 19.67
C LEU A 177 -4.37 3.96 20.79
N LYS A 178 -4.45 2.75 21.33
CA LYS A 178 -3.44 2.20 22.23
C LYS A 178 -2.39 1.44 21.42
N ILE A 179 -1.12 1.70 21.71
CA ILE A 179 0.01 0.99 21.13
C ILE A 179 0.75 0.33 22.28
N ASN A 180 0.71 -0.99 22.33
CA ASN A 180 1.36 -1.80 23.33
C ASN A 180 2.65 -2.36 22.73
N ASN A 181 3.76 -2.16 23.43
CA ASN A 181 5.02 -2.80 23.08
C ASN A 181 4.98 -4.29 23.45
N ILE A 182 6.10 -4.97 23.27
CA ILE A 182 6.23 -6.37 23.67
C ILE A 182 5.82 -6.54 25.13
N MET A 183 4.85 -7.43 25.38
CA MET A 183 4.31 -7.69 26.71
C MET A 183 4.70 -9.09 27.18
N PHE A 184 5.13 -9.21 28.43
CA PHE A 184 5.37 -10.52 29.04
C PHE A 184 4.06 -11.25 29.31
N ILE A 185 3.99 -12.52 28.90
CA ILE A 185 2.81 -13.40 29.09
C ILE A 185 3.04 -14.28 30.31
N ASN A 186 3.99 -15.21 30.21
CA ASN A 186 4.27 -16.22 31.22
C ASN A 186 5.69 -16.74 30.98
N LYS A 187 6.43 -17.04 32.05
CA LYS A 187 7.79 -17.62 31.99
C LYS A 187 7.79 -19.15 31.78
N ASN A 188 6.65 -19.81 31.99
CA ASN A 188 6.58 -21.27 32.03
C ASN A 188 6.17 -21.91 30.69
N ILE A 189 5.51 -21.15 29.79
CA ILE A 189 4.95 -21.69 28.55
C ILE A 189 5.25 -20.70 27.40
N PRO A 190 5.95 -21.13 26.32
CA PRO A 190 6.11 -20.33 25.11
C PRO A 190 4.78 -20.09 24.38
N PRO A 191 4.59 -18.93 23.71
CA PRO A 191 5.51 -17.80 23.67
C PRO A 191 5.55 -17.05 25.01
N TYR A 192 6.75 -16.67 25.46
CA TYR A 192 6.90 -15.95 26.75
C TYR A 192 6.48 -14.48 26.67
N PHE A 193 6.44 -13.94 25.45
CA PHE A 193 6.15 -12.55 25.16
C PHE A 193 5.15 -12.45 24.00
N ASN A 194 4.23 -11.50 24.09
CA ASN A 194 3.39 -11.08 22.98
C ASN A 194 4.15 -10.06 22.13
N ALA A 195 4.04 -10.19 20.81
CA ALA A 195 4.53 -9.19 19.87
C ALA A 195 3.82 -7.84 20.08
N PRO A 196 4.36 -6.73 19.56
CA PRO A 196 3.70 -5.43 19.64
C PRO A 196 2.30 -5.46 19.02
N THR A 197 1.37 -4.78 19.68
CA THR A 197 -0.04 -4.73 19.31
C THR A 197 -0.58 -3.31 19.33
N TRP A 198 -1.61 -3.06 18.53
CA TRP A 198 -2.41 -1.85 18.63
C TRP A 198 -3.88 -2.18 18.84
N GLN A 199 -4.60 -1.24 19.44
CA GLN A 199 -6.02 -1.36 19.73
C GLN A 199 -6.69 -0.01 19.54
N LEU A 200 -7.64 0.06 18.61
CA LEU A 200 -8.47 1.24 18.43
C LEU A 200 -9.72 1.12 19.31
N ASN A 201 -9.88 2.01 20.28
CA ASN A 201 -11.00 2.00 21.24
C ASN A 201 -11.10 0.65 21.97
N SER A 202 -12.31 0.08 22.03
CA SER A 202 -12.59 -1.23 22.64
C SER A 202 -12.63 -2.37 21.61
N HIS A 203 -12.12 -2.16 20.38
CA HIS A 203 -12.04 -3.22 19.37
C HIS A 203 -11.00 -4.27 19.77
N THR A 204 -11.01 -5.41 19.06
CA THR A 204 -10.03 -6.48 19.24
C THR A 204 -8.62 -5.95 19.01
N GLU A 205 -7.72 -6.29 19.94
CA GLU A 205 -6.30 -6.03 19.79
C GLU A 205 -5.74 -6.81 18.59
N SER A 206 -4.79 -6.22 17.87
CA SER A 206 -4.22 -6.79 16.66
C SER A 206 -2.72 -6.54 16.58
N SER A 207 -2.00 -7.45 15.95
CA SER A 207 -0.54 -7.35 15.87
C SER A 207 -0.13 -6.31 14.82
N ILE A 208 0.77 -5.42 15.23
CA ILE A 208 1.19 -4.27 14.41
C ILE A 208 1.90 -4.73 13.14
N LEU A 209 2.83 -5.69 13.26
CA LEU A 209 3.69 -6.08 12.14
C LEU A 209 2.89 -6.73 10.99
N PRO A 210 2.03 -7.74 11.21
CA PRO A 210 1.19 -8.29 10.14
C PRO A 210 0.23 -7.27 9.54
N ASP A 211 -0.39 -6.42 10.37
CA ASP A 211 -1.30 -5.40 9.83
C ASP A 211 -0.58 -4.37 8.94
N MET A 212 0.66 -3.98 9.28
CA MET A 212 1.49 -3.11 8.43
C MET A 212 1.81 -3.78 7.08
N ALA A 213 2.13 -5.08 7.07
CA ALA A 213 2.39 -5.83 5.84
C ALA A 213 1.15 -5.86 4.94
N ILE A 214 0.00 -6.27 5.51
CA ILE A 214 -1.28 -6.32 4.79
C ILE A 214 -1.64 -4.94 4.23
N PHE A 215 -1.43 -3.87 5.00
CA PHE A 215 -1.68 -2.52 4.50
C PHE A 215 -0.82 -2.17 3.29
N ILE A 216 0.48 -2.47 3.33
CA ILE A 216 1.39 -2.19 2.22
C ILE A 216 0.93 -2.95 0.97
N GLU A 217 0.62 -4.24 1.11
CA GLU A 217 0.15 -5.09 0.03
C GLU A 217 -1.19 -4.62 -0.56
N ASN A 218 -2.18 -4.36 0.29
CA ASN A 218 -3.49 -3.86 -0.15
C ASN A 218 -3.39 -2.50 -0.82
N THR A 219 -2.55 -1.59 -0.30
CA THR A 219 -2.36 -0.27 -0.90
C THR A 219 -1.70 -0.37 -2.26
N LEU A 220 -0.68 -1.24 -2.40
CA LEU A 220 -0.03 -1.49 -3.67
C LEU A 220 -1.04 -2.04 -4.69
N GLY A 221 -1.79 -3.07 -4.31
CA GLY A 221 -2.85 -3.65 -5.15
C GLY A 221 -3.89 -2.63 -5.57
N LEU A 222 -4.43 -1.84 -4.63
CA LEU A 222 -5.42 -0.80 -4.91
C LEU A 222 -4.92 0.24 -5.92
N CYS A 223 -3.66 0.68 -5.79
CA CYS A 223 -3.06 1.62 -6.75
C CYS A 223 -3.03 1.04 -8.17
N GLU A 224 -2.61 -0.21 -8.30
CA GLU A 224 -2.51 -0.89 -9.60
C GLU A 224 -3.90 -1.15 -10.19
N ASP A 225 -4.82 -1.67 -9.39
CA ASP A 225 -6.16 -2.04 -9.82
C ASP A 225 -6.97 -0.80 -10.24
N ILE A 226 -6.90 0.31 -9.49
CA ILE A 226 -7.54 1.57 -9.91
C ILE A 226 -6.97 2.04 -11.26
N LEU A 227 -5.65 2.04 -11.44
CA LEU A 227 -5.04 2.46 -12.70
C LEU A 227 -5.55 1.59 -13.86
N VAL A 228 -5.49 0.27 -13.72
CA VAL A 228 -5.94 -0.67 -14.76
C VAL A 228 -7.41 -0.44 -15.09
N ILE A 229 -8.30 -0.38 -14.09
CA ILE A 229 -9.73 -0.16 -14.30
C ILE A 229 -9.99 1.18 -15.01
N LEU A 230 -9.23 2.22 -14.69
CA LEU A 230 -9.37 3.53 -15.35
C LEU A 230 -8.86 3.52 -16.79
N LEU A 231 -7.76 2.80 -17.08
CA LEU A 231 -7.25 2.61 -18.43
C LEU A 231 -8.23 1.80 -19.29
N GLU A 232 -8.84 0.74 -18.76
CA GLU A 232 -9.84 -0.07 -19.46
C GLU A 232 -11.13 0.69 -19.80
N LYS A 233 -11.41 1.78 -19.10
CA LYS A 233 -12.54 2.68 -19.37
C LYS A 233 -12.27 3.70 -20.47
N LEU A 234 -11.02 3.87 -20.90
CA LEU A 234 -10.70 4.76 -22.01
C LEU A 234 -11.35 4.23 -23.30
N PRO A 235 -11.66 5.12 -24.26
CA PRO A 235 -12.07 4.68 -25.58
C PRO A 235 -11.05 3.70 -26.13
N LYS A 236 -11.51 2.52 -26.56
CA LYS A 236 -10.65 1.58 -27.25
C LYS A 236 -10.46 2.10 -28.66
N ASP A 237 -9.22 2.42 -29.01
CA ASP A 237 -8.84 2.57 -30.42
C ASP A 237 -9.03 1.23 -31.13
N ASP A 238 -8.98 1.22 -32.47
CA ASP A 238 -9.08 -0.02 -33.28
C ASP A 238 -7.96 -1.04 -32.96
N ILE A 239 -6.97 -0.68 -32.13
CA ILE A 239 -5.91 -1.57 -31.66
C ILE A 239 -6.43 -2.37 -30.46
N PRO A 240 -6.50 -3.70 -30.57
CA PRO A 240 -7.14 -4.58 -29.60
C PRO A 240 -6.18 -4.90 -28.45
N LEU A 241 -5.80 -3.89 -27.68
CA LEU A 241 -4.93 -4.08 -26.51
C LEU A 241 -5.71 -4.70 -25.36
N ILE A 242 -5.05 -5.63 -24.65
CA ILE A 242 -5.53 -6.20 -23.39
C ILE A 242 -4.45 -6.03 -22.32
N ILE A 243 -4.89 -5.77 -21.08
CA ILE A 243 -4.05 -5.87 -19.90
C ILE A 243 -4.23 -7.27 -19.34
N TYR A 244 -3.14 -7.97 -19.04
CA TYR A 244 -3.18 -9.26 -18.36
C TYR A 244 -2.29 -9.24 -17.13
N GLU A 245 -2.69 -10.00 -16.11
CA GLU A 245 -1.89 -10.22 -14.90
C GLU A 245 -0.86 -11.32 -15.15
N ILE A 246 0.39 -11.05 -14.79
CA ILE A 246 1.49 -12.01 -14.82
C ILE A 246 1.39 -12.90 -13.56
N PRO A 247 1.33 -14.24 -13.70
CA PRO A 247 1.34 -15.16 -12.57
C PRO A 247 2.53 -14.90 -11.64
N VAL A 248 2.36 -15.07 -10.32
CA VAL A 248 3.37 -14.68 -9.31
C VAL A 248 4.71 -15.38 -9.57
N GLU A 249 4.66 -16.64 -9.95
CA GLU A 249 5.77 -17.52 -10.29
C GLU A 249 6.51 -17.14 -11.58
N GLU A 250 5.89 -16.33 -12.45
CA GLU A 250 6.47 -15.87 -13.72
C GLU A 250 7.01 -14.43 -13.64
N ARG A 251 6.82 -13.74 -12.51
CA ARG A 251 7.31 -12.36 -12.33
C ARG A 251 8.83 -12.35 -12.21
N ASP A 252 9.46 -11.43 -12.93
CA ASP A 252 10.90 -11.18 -12.83
C ASP A 252 11.26 -10.73 -11.40
N VAL A 253 12.21 -11.41 -10.77
CA VAL A 253 12.66 -11.12 -9.40
C VAL A 253 13.34 -9.75 -9.31
N ASP A 254 13.97 -9.29 -10.39
CA ASP A 254 14.67 -8.00 -10.45
C ASP A 254 13.73 -6.83 -10.82
N CYS A 255 12.53 -7.14 -11.33
CA CYS A 255 11.49 -6.17 -11.66
C CYS A 255 10.09 -6.83 -11.61
N PRO A 256 9.53 -7.08 -10.40
CA PRO A 256 8.33 -7.90 -10.24
C PRO A 256 7.04 -7.11 -10.52
N ILE A 257 6.90 -6.66 -11.77
CA ILE A 257 5.66 -6.08 -12.29
C ILE A 257 4.53 -7.11 -12.27
N ARG A 258 3.30 -6.65 -12.05
CA ARG A 258 2.08 -7.47 -11.97
C ARG A 258 1.33 -7.50 -13.30
N PHE A 259 1.29 -6.37 -14.01
CA PHE A 259 0.48 -6.21 -15.22
C PHE A 259 1.34 -5.91 -16.44
N LYS A 260 0.95 -6.49 -17.56
CA LYS A 260 1.54 -6.21 -18.87
C LYS A 260 0.45 -6.05 -19.93
N VAL A 261 0.76 -5.28 -20.97
CA VAL A 261 -0.12 -5.12 -22.13
C VAL A 261 0.30 -6.08 -23.25
N SER A 262 -0.68 -6.71 -23.88
CA SER A 262 -0.50 -7.50 -25.10
C SER A 262 -1.61 -7.19 -26.11
N LEU A 263 -1.45 -7.68 -27.34
CA LEU A 263 -2.54 -7.75 -28.31
C LEU A 263 -3.54 -8.83 -27.89
N HIS A 264 -4.81 -8.61 -28.20
CA HIS A 264 -5.86 -9.59 -28.00
C HIS A 264 -5.50 -10.89 -28.74
N PRO A 265 -5.71 -12.08 -28.14
CA PRO A 265 -5.31 -13.36 -28.73
C PRO A 265 -5.83 -13.59 -30.15
N ASP A 266 -7.03 -13.07 -30.46
CA ASP A 266 -7.63 -13.18 -31.79
C ASP A 266 -6.82 -12.48 -32.89
N TYR A 267 -6.02 -11.46 -32.53
CA TYR A 267 -5.13 -10.76 -33.45
C TYR A 267 -3.73 -11.35 -33.49
N LEU A 268 -3.25 -11.92 -32.38
CA LEU A 268 -1.99 -12.67 -32.38
C LEU A 268 -2.07 -13.86 -33.35
N LYS A 269 -3.19 -14.59 -33.37
CA LYS A 269 -3.44 -15.69 -34.31
C LYS A 269 -3.47 -15.24 -35.78
N GLN A 270 -3.79 -13.99 -36.07
CA GLN A 270 -3.78 -13.45 -37.43
C GLN A 270 -2.37 -13.05 -37.90
N LEU A 271 -1.46 -12.77 -36.97
CA LEU A 271 -0.05 -12.45 -37.27
C LEU A 271 0.82 -13.70 -37.43
N GLU A 272 0.37 -14.84 -36.91
CA GLU A 272 1.05 -16.14 -37.04
C GLU A 272 0.64 -16.92 -38.31
N ASN A 273 -0.28 -16.39 -39.11
CA ASN A 273 -0.71 -16.92 -40.42
C ASN A 273 -0.29 -15.99 -41.56
#